data_AF-A0A2D3NYK4-F1
#
_entry.id   AF-A0A2D3NYK4-F1
#
_cell.length_a   1.000
_cell.length_b   1.000
_cell.length_c   1.000
_cell.angle_alpha   90.00
_cell.angle_beta   90.00
_cell.angle_gamma   90.00
#
_symmetry.space_group_name_H-M   'P 1'
#
loop_
_entity.id
_entity.type
_entity.pdbx_description
1 polymer ?
#
loop_
_entity_poly.entity_id
_entity_poly.type
_entity_poly.pdbx_seq_one_letter_code
_entity_poly.pdbx_strand_id
1 'polypeptide(L)'
;MERIVYIRGKFKGTNKEMKEAYLYAKEMMTKYDLQPQYIGVIATEGWTGDKILTIKRKEKQLLEDLEKNKKIESIEVITKEMERKEIIDNKSYFLIDKEDGVIVFWTNTNIEKVNFEEILEKMKKYVEPGIEEICDWESGSSPIVYVYEGEKVLERTGKFQDKITIIYKKVTPLDIPIKV
;
A
#
# COMPACT_ATOMS: atom_id res chain seq x y z
N MET A 1 -3.08 13.73 -8.96
CA MET A 1 -2.69 12.51 -9.70
C MET A 1 -1.74 11.71 -8.84
N GLU A 2 -1.99 10.42 -8.71
CA GLU A 2 -1.17 9.48 -7.97
C GLU A 2 -0.76 8.36 -8.91
N ARG A 3 0.52 7.97 -8.91
CA ARG A 3 0.95 6.75 -9.61
C ARG A 3 0.93 5.60 -8.62
N ILE A 4 0.25 4.52 -9.01
CA ILE A 4 0.06 3.33 -8.19
C ILE A 4 0.77 2.16 -8.84
N VAL A 5 1.33 1.30 -8.00
CA VAL A 5 1.72 -0.07 -8.34
C VAL A 5 1.09 -1.00 -7.31
N TYR A 6 0.43 -2.06 -7.77
CA TYR A 6 -0.07 -3.07 -6.86
C TYR A 6 0.02 -4.48 -7.43
N ILE A 7 0.08 -5.43 -6.51
CA ILE A 7 -0.08 -6.85 -6.74
C ILE A 7 -1.23 -7.34 -5.86
N ARG A 8 -2.11 -8.15 -6.43
CA ARG A 8 -3.15 -8.86 -5.70
C ARG A 8 -3.09 -10.33 -6.03
N GLY A 9 -3.20 -11.18 -5.03
CA GLY A 9 -2.91 -12.58 -5.21
C GLY A 9 -2.91 -13.35 -3.90
N LYS A 10 -2.20 -14.48 -3.88
CA LYS A 10 -2.03 -15.26 -2.65
C LYS A 10 -0.81 -14.77 -1.89
N PHE A 11 -0.97 -14.31 -0.65
CA PHE A 11 0.17 -13.89 0.16
C PHE A 11 1.11 -15.06 0.42
N LYS A 12 2.37 -14.91 0.01
CA LYS A 12 3.46 -15.85 0.23
C LYS A 12 4.16 -15.45 1.53
N GLY A 13 3.73 -16.02 2.63
CA GLY A 13 4.57 -16.04 3.83
C GLY A 13 3.85 -15.86 5.16
N THR A 14 4.70 -15.69 6.16
CA THR A 14 4.40 -15.57 7.57
C THR A 14 4.68 -14.14 8.03
N ASN A 15 4.69 -13.91 9.34
CA ASN A 15 5.13 -12.63 9.90
C ASN A 15 6.58 -12.28 9.52
N LYS A 16 7.41 -13.27 9.18
CA LYS A 16 8.76 -13.02 8.70
C LYS A 16 8.76 -12.25 7.37
N GLU A 17 8.03 -12.73 6.38
CA GLU A 17 7.90 -12.07 5.07
C GLU A 17 7.19 -10.71 5.21
N MET A 18 6.24 -10.59 6.12
CA MET A 18 5.59 -9.31 6.42
C MET A 18 6.57 -8.28 7.02
N LYS A 19 7.46 -8.72 7.92
CA LYS A 19 8.56 -7.90 8.45
C LYS A 19 9.52 -7.46 7.35
N GLU A 20 9.91 -8.37 6.46
CA GLU A 20 10.77 -8.06 5.32
C GLU A 20 10.12 -7.04 4.37
N ALA A 21 8.83 -7.22 4.06
CA ALA A 21 8.07 -6.28 3.23
C ALA A 21 7.95 -4.89 3.89
N TYR A 22 7.71 -4.82 5.20
CA TYR A 22 7.68 -3.56 5.95
C TYR A 22 9.02 -2.82 5.90
N LEU A 23 10.13 -3.52 6.13
CA LEU A 23 11.47 -2.94 6.08
C LEU A 23 11.80 -2.45 4.66
N TYR A 24 11.44 -3.26 3.65
CA TYR A 24 11.57 -2.87 2.24
C TYR A 24 10.77 -1.60 1.92
N ALA A 25 9.51 -1.51 2.37
CA ALA A 25 8.68 -0.32 2.16
C ALA A 25 9.36 0.93 2.72
N LYS A 26 9.88 0.87 3.95
CA LYS A 26 10.61 1.99 4.55
C LYS A 26 11.87 2.38 3.80
N GLU A 27 12.70 1.39 3.43
CA GLU A 27 13.94 1.62 2.69
C GLU A 27 13.66 2.27 1.35
N MET A 28 12.70 1.73 0.60
CA MET A 28 12.29 2.22 -0.72
C MET A 28 11.71 3.63 -0.64
N MET A 29 10.80 3.89 0.30
CA MET A 29 10.24 5.24 0.48
C MET A 29 11.32 6.25 0.86
N THR A 30 12.32 5.84 1.65
CA THR A 30 13.47 6.70 1.99
C THR A 30 14.36 6.94 0.77
N LYS A 31 14.64 5.92 -0.05
CA LYS A 31 15.41 6.02 -1.30
C LYS A 31 14.84 7.08 -2.27
N TYR A 32 13.53 7.27 -2.28
CA TYR A 32 12.84 8.23 -3.16
C TYR A 32 12.42 9.54 -2.45
N ASP A 33 13.07 9.88 -1.34
CA ASP A 33 12.86 11.10 -0.55
C ASP A 33 11.42 11.27 -0.03
N LEU A 34 10.67 10.18 0.15
CA LEU A 34 9.30 10.21 0.65
C LEU A 34 9.26 10.24 2.18
N GLN A 35 10.30 9.83 2.90
CA GLN A 35 10.41 9.93 4.36
C GLN A 35 9.17 9.42 5.14
N PRO A 36 9.00 8.09 5.29
CA PRO A 36 7.84 7.53 5.98
C PRO A 36 7.79 7.98 7.46
N GLN A 37 6.62 8.43 7.91
CA GLN A 37 6.42 9.04 9.23
C GLN A 37 5.45 8.25 10.11
N TYR A 38 4.45 7.63 9.49
CA TYR A 38 3.35 6.99 10.18
C TYR A 38 3.18 5.54 9.75
N ILE A 39 2.61 4.75 10.65
CA ILE A 39 2.18 3.37 10.43
C ILE A 39 0.74 3.17 10.84
N GLY A 40 0.02 2.40 10.04
CA GLY A 40 -1.23 1.75 10.42
C GLY A 40 -0.96 0.26 10.64
N VAL A 41 -1.59 -0.33 11.64
CA VAL A 41 -1.46 -1.78 11.89
C VAL A 41 -2.84 -2.31 12.26
N ILE A 42 -3.32 -3.29 11.52
CA ILE A 42 -4.52 -4.05 11.86
C ILE A 42 -4.06 -5.40 12.40
N ALA A 43 -4.45 -5.70 13.63
CA ALA A 43 -4.10 -6.92 14.33
C ALA A 43 -5.22 -7.31 15.29
N THR A 44 -5.31 -8.60 15.64
CA THR A 44 -6.38 -9.09 16.53
C THR A 44 -6.24 -8.64 17.97
N GLU A 45 -5.03 -8.27 18.40
CA GLU A 45 -4.72 -7.87 19.77
C GLU A 45 -3.57 -6.86 19.84
N GLY A 46 -3.54 -6.04 20.88
CA GLY A 46 -2.41 -5.13 21.17
C GLY A 46 -2.35 -3.84 20.35
N TRP A 47 -3.23 -3.70 19.35
CA TRP A 47 -3.35 -2.53 18.49
C TRP A 47 -4.77 -1.96 18.56
N THR A 48 -5.08 -1.24 19.65
CA THR A 48 -6.37 -0.58 19.87
C THR A 48 -6.19 0.94 20.01
N GLY A 49 -7.13 1.73 19.48
CA GLY A 49 -7.22 3.17 19.74
C GLY A 49 -6.99 4.07 18.52
N ASP A 50 -5.90 3.89 17.79
CA ASP A 50 -5.53 4.79 16.67
C ASP A 50 -5.20 4.00 15.40
N LYS A 51 -5.83 4.38 14.28
CA LYS A 51 -5.57 3.75 12.97
C LYS A 51 -4.23 4.16 12.36
N ILE A 52 -3.69 5.33 12.74
CA ILE A 52 -2.44 5.87 12.22
C ILE A 52 -1.59 6.39 13.38
N LEU A 53 -0.38 5.83 13.52
CA LEU A 53 0.54 6.07 14.62
C LEU A 53 1.91 6.50 14.10
N THR A 54 2.69 7.26 14.87
CA THR A 54 4.05 7.63 14.45
C THR A 54 5.00 6.43 14.49
N ILE A 55 5.73 6.17 13.40
CA ILE A 55 6.71 5.08 13.28
C ILE A 55 7.68 5.08 14.45
N LYS A 56 8.27 6.25 14.75
CA LYS A 56 9.26 6.42 15.83
C LYS A 56 8.82 5.86 17.19
N ARG A 57 7.53 5.86 17.50
CA ARG A 57 6.98 5.38 18.78
C ARG A 57 6.58 3.91 18.75
N LYS A 58 6.17 3.40 17.58
CA LYS A 58 5.45 2.12 17.47
C LYS A 58 6.17 1.05 16.66
N GLU A 59 7.24 1.40 15.94
CA GLU A 59 8.02 0.44 15.16
C GLU A 59 8.59 -0.68 16.03
N LYS A 60 9.15 -0.38 17.20
CA LYS A 60 9.66 -1.42 18.11
C LYS A 60 8.58 -2.44 18.49
N GLN A 61 7.37 -1.96 18.80
CA GLN A 61 6.23 -2.82 19.12
C GLN A 61 5.87 -3.72 17.93
N LEU A 62 5.78 -3.15 16.72
CA LEU A 62 5.48 -3.90 15.49
C LEU A 62 6.51 -5.01 15.24
N LEU A 63 7.80 -4.70 15.35
CA LEU A 63 8.86 -5.67 15.12
C LEU A 63 8.82 -6.82 16.14
N GLU A 64 8.58 -6.51 17.42
CA GLU A 64 8.42 -7.53 18.47
C GLU A 64 7.16 -8.40 18.26
N ASP A 65 6.05 -7.80 17.84
CA ASP A 65 4.80 -8.52 17.59
C ASP A 65 4.93 -9.46 16.38
N LEU A 66 5.64 -9.04 15.33
CA LEU A 66 5.98 -9.88 14.18
C LEU A 66 6.89 -11.04 14.59
N GLU A 67 7.93 -10.79 15.40
CA GLU A 67 8.84 -11.83 15.92
C GLU A 67 8.15 -12.84 16.84
N LYS A 68 7.17 -12.40 17.62
CA LYS A 68 6.34 -13.25 18.48
C LYS A 68 5.22 -13.97 17.73
N ASN A 69 5.17 -13.86 16.39
CA ASN A 69 4.14 -14.45 15.53
C ASN A 69 2.71 -14.07 15.93
N LYS A 70 2.49 -12.85 16.44
CA LYS A 70 1.12 -12.36 16.69
C LYS A 70 0.35 -12.22 15.38
N LYS A 71 -0.98 -12.39 15.43
CA LYS A 71 -1.81 -12.25 14.22
C LYS A 71 -1.93 -10.77 13.83
N ILE A 72 -1.12 -10.38 12.84
CA ILE A 72 -1.16 -9.09 12.15
C ILE A 72 -1.78 -9.34 10.77
N GLU A 73 -2.82 -8.58 10.47
CA GLU A 73 -3.63 -8.70 9.25
C GLU A 73 -3.08 -7.76 8.17
N SER A 74 -2.78 -6.50 8.55
CA SER A 74 -2.18 -5.55 7.64
C SER A 74 -1.23 -4.56 8.31
N ILE A 75 -0.29 -4.04 7.51
CA ILE A 75 0.64 -2.97 7.88
C ILE A 75 0.59 -1.89 6.79
N GLU A 76 0.40 -0.65 7.22
CA GLU A 76 0.47 0.53 6.37
C GLU A 76 1.70 1.35 6.73
N VAL A 77 2.38 1.91 5.73
CA VAL A 77 3.49 2.85 5.88
C VAL A 77 3.17 4.11 5.11
N ILE A 78 3.13 5.26 5.80
CA ILE A 78 2.54 6.48 5.28
C ILE A 78 3.48 7.66 5.46
N THR A 79 3.57 8.47 4.40
CA THR A 79 4.10 9.83 4.47
C THR A 79 2.95 10.81 4.34
N LYS A 80 2.90 11.77 5.26
CA LYS A 80 1.95 12.88 5.21
C LYS A 80 2.62 14.16 4.72
N GLU A 81 1.87 14.96 4.00
CA GLU A 81 2.18 16.36 3.76
C GLU A 81 1.79 17.18 4.98
N MET A 82 2.73 18.01 5.43
CA MET A 82 2.56 18.87 6.60
C MET A 82 2.74 20.33 6.19
N GLU A 83 1.77 21.19 6.47
CA GLU A 83 2.00 22.63 6.58
C GLU A 83 2.07 22.99 8.04
N ARG A 84 3.17 23.64 8.45
CA ARG A 84 3.40 24.09 9.83
C ARG A 84 3.34 22.90 10.81
N LYS A 85 2.15 22.56 11.32
CA LYS A 85 1.89 21.46 12.26
C LYS A 85 0.61 20.66 11.92
N GLU A 86 0.00 20.91 10.76
CA GLU A 86 -1.23 20.26 10.33
C GLU A 86 -0.95 19.33 9.16
N ILE A 87 -1.61 18.16 9.17
CA ILE A 87 -1.60 17.22 8.06
C ILE A 87 -2.54 17.78 7.00
N ILE A 88 -2.02 18.04 5.80
CA ILE A 88 -2.82 18.52 4.67
C ILE A 88 -3.29 17.33 3.83
N ASP A 89 -2.38 16.41 3.54
CA ASP A 89 -2.65 15.29 2.63
C ASP A 89 -1.69 14.11 2.88
N ASN A 90 -1.93 13.00 2.18
CA ASN A 90 -0.98 11.90 2.00
C ASN A 90 -0.04 12.21 0.83
N LYS A 91 1.28 12.01 1.02
CA LYS A 91 2.24 12.05 -0.10
C LYS A 91 2.47 10.69 -0.74
N SER A 92 2.46 9.67 0.10
CA SER A 92 2.68 8.29 -0.32
C SER A 92 2.16 7.33 0.72
N TYR A 93 1.78 6.15 0.24
CA TYR A 93 1.20 5.09 1.04
C TYR A 93 1.70 3.75 0.51
N PHE A 94 2.09 2.87 1.43
CA PHE A 94 2.44 1.49 1.17
C PHE A 94 1.59 0.60 2.09
N LEU A 95 0.88 -0.37 1.53
CA LEU A 95 0.09 -1.34 2.29
C LEU A 95 0.57 -2.75 2.01
N ILE A 96 0.64 -3.52 3.09
CA ILE A 96 0.84 -4.96 3.08
C ILE A 96 -0.39 -5.56 3.76
N ASP A 97 -1.29 -6.14 2.98
CA ASP A 97 -2.50 -6.79 3.46
C ASP A 97 -2.39 -8.29 3.20
N LYS A 98 -2.28 -9.04 4.30
CA LYS A 98 -2.14 -10.49 4.25
C LYS A 98 -3.48 -11.18 4.05
N GLU A 99 -4.55 -10.64 4.63
CA GLU A 99 -5.87 -11.26 4.60
C GLU A 99 -6.49 -11.15 3.20
N ASP A 100 -6.32 -10.01 2.53
CA ASP A 100 -6.79 -9.82 1.15
C ASP A 100 -5.73 -10.16 0.09
N GLY A 101 -4.50 -10.47 0.51
CA GLY A 101 -3.39 -10.82 -0.37
C GLY A 101 -2.98 -9.68 -1.30
N VAL A 102 -3.02 -8.45 -0.79
CA VAL A 102 -2.74 -7.22 -1.51
C VAL A 102 -1.44 -6.60 -1.01
N ILE A 103 -0.56 -6.21 -1.93
CA ILE A 103 0.49 -5.24 -1.65
C ILE A 103 0.37 -4.11 -2.65
N VAL A 104 0.28 -2.87 -2.15
CA VAL A 104 0.14 -1.67 -2.97
C VAL A 104 1.09 -0.59 -2.49
N PHE A 105 1.63 0.15 -3.44
CA PHE A 105 2.31 1.41 -3.21
C PHE A 105 1.75 2.47 -4.14
N TRP A 106 1.54 3.68 -3.62
CA TRP A 106 1.25 4.83 -4.44
C TRP A 106 1.90 6.10 -3.91
N THR A 107 2.14 7.05 -4.80
CA THR A 107 2.61 8.39 -4.44
C THR A 107 2.13 9.45 -5.42
N ASN A 108 1.92 10.66 -4.91
CA ASN A 108 1.72 11.88 -5.70
C ASN A 108 2.99 12.74 -5.78
N THR A 109 4.10 12.28 -5.19
CA THR A 109 5.35 13.04 -5.02
C THR A 109 6.49 12.28 -5.71
N ASN A 110 7.39 13.00 -6.39
CA ASN A 110 8.57 12.41 -7.07
C ASN A 110 8.24 11.26 -8.04
N ILE A 111 7.02 11.20 -8.60
CA ILE A 111 6.53 10.09 -9.43
C ILE A 111 7.54 9.70 -10.52
N GLU A 112 8.06 10.68 -11.26
CA GLU A 112 8.99 10.44 -12.38
C GLU A 112 10.37 9.87 -11.96
N LYS A 113 10.72 9.94 -10.67
CA LYS A 113 11.96 9.36 -10.14
C LYS A 113 11.77 7.93 -9.63
N VAL A 114 10.55 7.56 -9.29
CA VAL A 114 10.24 6.26 -8.68
C VAL A 114 10.22 5.18 -9.76
N ASN A 115 11.02 4.12 -9.56
CA ASN A 115 10.97 2.95 -10.42
C ASN A 115 9.85 1.99 -9.97
N PHE A 116 8.64 2.18 -10.51
CA PHE A 116 7.47 1.34 -10.19
C PHE A 116 7.61 -0.11 -10.65
N GLU A 117 8.35 -0.38 -11.73
CA GLU A 117 8.60 -1.74 -12.20
C GLU A 117 9.53 -2.50 -11.24
N GLU A 118 10.59 -1.85 -10.74
CA GLU A 118 11.46 -2.42 -9.70
C GLU A 118 10.65 -2.72 -8.43
N ILE A 119 9.75 -1.81 -8.04
CA ILE A 119 8.88 -2.01 -6.87
C ILE A 119 7.96 -3.21 -7.06
N LEU A 120 7.27 -3.29 -8.22
CA LEU A 120 6.41 -4.43 -8.53
C LEU A 120 7.17 -5.76 -8.44
N GLU A 121 8.37 -5.83 -9.01
CA GLU A 121 9.17 -7.05 -9.01
C GLU A 121 9.59 -7.46 -7.60
N LYS A 122 9.89 -6.50 -6.71
CA LYS A 122 10.15 -6.79 -5.29
C LYS A 122 8.90 -7.31 -4.58
N MET A 123 7.72 -6.77 -4.88
CA MET A 123 6.46 -7.20 -4.26
C MET A 123 6.11 -8.66 -4.57
N LYS A 124 6.50 -9.19 -5.74
CA LYS A 124 6.28 -10.60 -6.14
C LYS A 124 6.94 -11.64 -5.23
N LYS A 125 7.93 -11.21 -4.44
CA LYS A 125 8.54 -12.07 -3.41
C LYS A 125 7.53 -12.46 -2.33
N TYR A 126 6.58 -11.57 -2.04
CA TYR A 126 5.64 -11.68 -0.92
C TYR A 126 4.23 -12.08 -1.36
N VAL A 127 3.92 -12.03 -2.66
CA VAL A 127 2.59 -12.38 -3.19
C VAL A 127 2.74 -13.20 -4.46
N GLU A 128 1.96 -14.27 -4.59
CA GLU A 128 1.74 -14.97 -5.85
C GLU A 128 0.80 -14.15 -6.72
N PRO A 129 1.25 -13.53 -7.82
CA PRO A 129 0.43 -12.60 -8.58
C PRO A 129 -0.76 -13.31 -9.21
N GLY A 130 -1.97 -12.85 -8.87
CA GLY A 130 -3.15 -13.00 -9.72
C GLY A 130 -3.37 -11.77 -10.60
N ILE A 131 -3.11 -10.58 -10.05
CA ILE A 131 -3.16 -9.28 -10.73
C ILE A 131 -1.85 -8.53 -10.45
N GLU A 132 -1.30 -7.91 -11.49
CA GLU A 132 -0.20 -6.95 -11.44
C GLU A 132 -0.62 -5.72 -12.24
N GLU A 133 -0.56 -4.54 -11.65
CA GLU A 133 -0.91 -3.31 -12.37
C GLU A 133 -0.10 -2.10 -11.90
N ILE A 134 0.22 -1.25 -12.86
CA ILE A 134 0.84 0.07 -12.68
C ILE A 134 0.01 1.07 -13.48
N CYS A 135 -0.55 2.08 -12.81
CA CYS A 135 -1.44 3.05 -13.43
C CYS A 135 -1.38 4.43 -12.76
N ASP A 136 -1.79 5.45 -13.50
CA ASP A 136 -2.04 6.79 -12.95
C ASP A 136 -3.51 6.94 -12.57
N TRP A 137 -3.74 7.33 -11.32
CA TRP A 137 -5.05 7.55 -10.72
C TRP A 137 -5.31 9.03 -10.50
N GLU A 138 -6.48 9.47 -10.98
CA GLU A 138 -6.94 10.83 -10.85
C GLU A 138 -8.35 10.82 -10.26
N SER A 139 -8.42 10.86 -8.94
CA SER A 139 -9.67 10.96 -8.19
C SER A 139 -9.50 11.74 -6.89
N GLY A 140 -10.61 12.20 -6.32
CA GLY A 140 -10.69 12.62 -4.92
C GLY A 140 -10.81 11.43 -3.94
N SER A 141 -11.04 10.21 -4.46
CA SER A 141 -11.03 8.96 -3.69
C SER A 141 -9.63 8.39 -3.57
N SER A 142 -9.35 7.69 -2.47
CA SER A 142 -8.08 6.97 -2.32
C SER A 142 -7.93 5.85 -3.37
N PRO A 143 -6.75 5.68 -3.98
CA PRO A 143 -6.41 4.56 -4.86
C PRO A 143 -6.79 3.18 -4.35
N ILE A 144 -6.81 3.02 -3.03
CA ILE A 144 -7.06 1.73 -2.39
C ILE A 144 -8.45 1.18 -2.74
N VAL A 145 -9.42 2.06 -2.99
CA VAL A 145 -10.78 1.66 -3.38
C VAL A 145 -10.72 0.92 -4.72
N TYR A 146 -9.93 1.42 -5.68
CA TYR A 146 -9.73 0.75 -6.97
C TYR A 146 -9.02 -0.60 -6.83
N VAL A 147 -8.02 -0.70 -5.95
CA VAL A 147 -7.28 -1.96 -5.73
C VAL A 147 -8.21 -3.08 -5.23
N TYR A 148 -9.17 -2.76 -4.36
CA TYR A 148 -10.10 -3.76 -3.83
C TYR A 148 -11.30 -4.02 -4.75
N GLU A 149 -11.93 -2.97 -5.26
CA GLU A 149 -13.20 -3.06 -5.99
C GLU A 149 -13.04 -3.20 -7.51
N GLY A 150 -11.87 -2.88 -8.05
CA GLY A 150 -11.57 -2.93 -9.48
C GLY A 150 -12.35 -1.91 -10.30
N GLU A 151 -12.65 -2.26 -11.56
CA GLU A 151 -13.24 -1.32 -12.54
C GLU A 151 -14.65 -0.84 -12.18
N LYS A 152 -15.34 -1.53 -11.27
CA LYS A 152 -16.65 -1.11 -10.75
C LYS A 152 -16.65 0.31 -10.15
N VAL A 153 -15.51 0.76 -9.63
CA VAL A 153 -15.40 2.13 -9.10
C VAL A 153 -15.44 3.18 -10.20
N LEU A 154 -14.96 2.83 -11.41
CA LEU A 154 -14.90 3.73 -12.56
C LEU A 154 -16.29 3.99 -13.16
N GLU A 155 -17.22 3.05 -12.94
CA GLU A 155 -18.63 3.17 -13.33
C GLU A 155 -19.41 4.15 -12.42
N ARG A 156 -18.89 4.47 -11.23
CA ARG A 156 -19.54 5.40 -10.30
C ARG A 156 -19.53 6.82 -10.89
N THR A 157 -20.70 7.38 -11.12
CA THR A 157 -20.85 8.74 -11.66
C THR A 157 -20.96 9.78 -10.55
N GLY A 158 -20.23 10.90 -10.65
CA GLY A 158 -20.26 12.00 -9.68
C GLY A 158 -19.40 13.20 -10.10
N LYS A 159 -19.36 14.25 -9.26
CA LYS A 159 -18.57 15.48 -9.52
C LYS A 159 -17.06 15.23 -9.56
N PHE A 160 -16.60 14.18 -8.86
CA PHE A 160 -15.26 13.61 -8.96
C PHE A 160 -15.44 12.17 -9.39
N GLN A 161 -15.35 11.92 -10.70
CA GLN A 161 -15.39 10.57 -11.23
C GLN A 161 -14.00 9.95 -11.05
N ASP A 162 -13.96 8.75 -10.51
CA ASP A 162 -12.76 7.93 -10.40
C ASP A 162 -12.22 7.63 -11.81
N LYS A 163 -10.96 7.99 -12.08
CA LYS A 163 -10.37 7.80 -13.41
C LYS A 163 -8.96 7.23 -13.32
N ILE A 164 -8.72 6.26 -14.18
CA ILE A 164 -7.38 5.84 -14.57
C ILE A 164 -7.06 6.56 -15.87
N THR A 165 -6.00 7.36 -15.85
CA THR A 165 -5.61 8.15 -17.02
C THR A 165 -4.64 7.40 -17.91
N ILE A 166 -3.71 6.65 -17.31
CA ILE A 166 -2.68 5.87 -18.01
C ILE A 166 -2.52 4.51 -17.33
N ILE A 167 -2.45 3.44 -18.12
CA ILE A 167 -2.07 2.10 -17.68
C ILE A 167 -0.69 1.80 -18.27
N TYR A 168 0.32 1.65 -17.41
CA TYR A 168 1.69 1.30 -17.81
C TYR A 168 1.86 -0.22 -17.90
N LYS A 169 1.18 -0.96 -17.02
CA LYS A 169 1.21 -2.41 -17.00
C LYS A 169 -0.10 -2.95 -16.44
N LYS A 170 -0.62 -4.03 -17.05
CA LYS A 170 -1.74 -4.82 -16.53
C LYS A 170 -1.62 -6.25 -17.05
N VAL A 171 -1.47 -7.23 -16.15
CA VAL A 171 -1.28 -8.64 -16.55
C VAL A 171 -2.61 -9.42 -16.57
N THR A 172 -3.60 -9.02 -15.78
CA THR A 172 -4.90 -9.73 -15.69
C THR A 172 -6.06 -8.76 -15.43
N PRO A 173 -7.27 -8.98 -15.98
CA PRO A 173 -8.47 -8.24 -15.57
C PRO A 173 -8.88 -8.56 -14.12
N LEU A 174 -9.26 -7.52 -13.36
CA LEU A 174 -9.64 -7.59 -11.94
C LEU A 174 -10.87 -8.48 -11.64
N ASP A 175 -11.66 -8.80 -12.66
CA ASP A 175 -12.95 -9.51 -12.52
C ASP A 175 -12.83 -11.03 -12.29
N ILE A 176 -11.61 -11.59 -12.24
CA ILE A 176 -11.43 -12.98 -11.85
C ILE A 176 -11.36 -13.04 -10.33
N PRO A 177 -12.34 -13.66 -9.63
CA PRO A 177 -12.22 -13.87 -8.20
C PRO A 177 -10.97 -14.70 -7.91
N ILE A 178 -9.94 -14.04 -7.35
CA ILE A 178 -8.77 -14.73 -6.84
C ILE A 178 -9.21 -15.40 -5.55
N LYS A 179 -9.20 -16.74 -5.54
CA LYS A 179 -9.35 -17.49 -4.30
C LYS A 179 -8.11 -17.22 -3.44
N VAL A 180 -8.27 -16.40 -2.40
CA VAL A 180 -7.26 -16.20 -1.35
C VAL A 180 -7.27 -17.41 -0.42
#